data_AF-A0ABD5SQX7-F1
#
_entry.id   AF-A0ABD5SQX7-F1
#
_cell.length_a   1.000
_cell.length_b   1.000
_cell.length_c   1.000
_cell.angle_alpha   90.00
_cell.angle_beta   90.00
_cell.angle_gamma   90.00
#
_symmetry.space_group_name_H-M   'P 1'
#
loop_
_entity.id
_entity.type
_entity.pdbx_description
1 polymer ?
#
loop_
_entity_poly.entity_id
_entity_poly.type
_entity_poly.pdbx_seq_one_letter_code
_entity_poly.pdbx_strand_id
1 'polypeptide(L)'
;MAPVVVIAGEAPVSDAGFPRSRDNLIHYKQDVFDQTSIVREYCRWTSEYHPPGDSGAAVIRAVERAQTPPAGPVYLSASREALEATEYEMREGPRSIDPRPSEHDVSALADLISEADRPLIITSRLGSPPAELAVETLVAFAESAGASVVENRPMTLSFPRDHDLHLGFDPSTPLAAADLVIVAGIDVL
;
A
#
# COMPACT_ATOMS: atom_id res chain seq x y z
N MET A 1 0.11 0.04 6.06
CA MET A 1 1.47 -0.22 5.52
C MET A 1 2.05 1.08 5.02
N ALA A 2 3.36 1.29 5.15
CA ALA A 2 4.01 2.55 4.79
C ALA A 2 4.59 2.50 3.37
N PRO A 3 4.40 3.54 2.53
CA PRO A 3 5.08 3.64 1.25
C PRO A 3 6.57 3.90 1.48
N VAL A 4 7.43 3.01 1.00
CA VAL A 4 8.90 3.16 1.11
C VAL A 4 9.51 2.93 -0.26
N VAL A 5 10.33 3.88 -0.72
CA VAL A 5 11.15 3.71 -1.92
C VAL A 5 12.59 3.51 -1.48
N VAL A 6 13.15 2.34 -1.74
CA VAL A 6 14.57 2.04 -1.53
C VAL A 6 15.27 2.23 -2.87
N ILE A 7 16.31 3.08 -2.88
CA ILE A 7 17.18 3.29 -4.05
C ILE A 7 18.55 2.71 -3.72
N ALA A 8 19.09 1.88 -4.61
CA ALA A 8 20.37 1.23 -4.42
C ALA A 8 21.29 1.38 -5.63
N GLY A 9 22.59 1.45 -5.37
CA GLY A 9 23.61 1.45 -6.40
C GLY A 9 24.11 0.05 -6.70
N GLU A 10 24.40 -0.20 -7.97
CA GLU A 10 25.11 -1.38 -8.45
C GLU A 10 26.50 -0.99 -8.95
N ALA A 11 27.41 -1.98 -8.98
CA ALA A 11 28.74 -1.78 -9.53
C ALA A 11 28.65 -1.34 -11.01
N PRO A 12 29.69 -0.68 -11.56
CA PRO A 12 29.71 -0.36 -12.97
C PRO A 12 29.54 -1.62 -13.83
N VAL A 13 28.72 -1.53 -14.89
CA VAL A 13 28.53 -2.66 -15.81
C VAL A 13 29.75 -2.82 -16.72
N SER A 14 30.36 -1.70 -17.09
CA SER A 14 31.47 -1.65 -18.06
C SER A 14 32.84 -1.79 -17.39
N ASP A 15 33.73 -2.61 -17.96
CA ASP A 15 35.09 -2.79 -17.44
C ASP A 15 36.07 -1.69 -17.88
N ALA A 16 35.92 -1.20 -19.12
CA ALA A 16 36.76 -0.13 -19.68
C ALA A 16 36.09 0.53 -20.89
N GLY A 17 36.62 1.68 -21.31
CA GLY A 17 36.23 2.34 -22.56
C GLY A 17 35.00 3.25 -22.46
N PHE A 18 34.29 3.24 -21.33
CA PHE A 18 33.17 4.12 -21.05
C PHE A 18 33.43 5.01 -19.84
N PRO A 19 32.85 6.22 -19.78
CA PRO A 19 32.88 7.02 -18.57
C PRO A 19 32.31 6.24 -17.39
N ARG A 20 32.99 6.28 -16.25
CA ARG A 20 32.57 5.63 -14.99
C ARG A 20 32.52 4.09 -15.03
N SER A 21 33.20 3.48 -16.01
CA SER A 21 33.59 2.05 -15.97
C SER A 21 34.33 1.67 -14.69
N ARG A 22 34.51 0.37 -14.46
CA ARG A 22 35.25 -0.15 -13.31
C ARG A 22 36.69 0.38 -13.27
N ASP A 23 36.95 1.35 -12.39
CA ASP A 23 38.28 1.97 -12.20
C ASP A 23 38.95 1.64 -10.85
N ASN A 24 38.25 0.90 -9.98
CA ASN A 24 38.71 0.54 -8.64
C ASN A 24 38.43 -0.93 -8.34
N LEU A 25 39.36 -1.62 -7.66
CA LEU A 25 39.21 -3.01 -7.23
C LEU A 25 37.92 -3.26 -6.44
N ILE A 26 37.45 -2.26 -5.69
CA ILE A 26 36.25 -2.40 -4.87
C ILE A 26 35.01 -2.72 -5.71
N HIS A 27 34.93 -2.26 -6.97
CA HIS A 27 33.80 -2.54 -7.84
C HIS A 27 33.61 -4.02 -8.13
N TYR A 28 34.70 -4.80 -8.18
CA TYR A 28 34.63 -6.25 -8.38
C TYR A 28 34.27 -6.99 -7.09
N LYS A 29 34.69 -6.46 -5.94
CA LYS A 29 34.44 -7.07 -4.63
C LYS A 29 33.03 -6.81 -4.11
N GLN A 30 32.44 -5.68 -4.49
CA GLN A 30 31.09 -5.27 -4.09
C GLN A 30 30.04 -5.56 -5.16
N ASP A 31 30.45 -6.13 -6.31
CA ASP A 31 29.51 -6.56 -7.33
C ASP A 31 28.67 -7.72 -6.82
N VAL A 32 27.35 -7.56 -6.82
CA VAL A 32 26.41 -8.56 -6.32
C VAL A 32 25.71 -9.17 -7.51
N PHE A 33 25.82 -10.49 -7.66
CA PHE A 33 25.27 -11.23 -8.81
C PHE A 33 23.77 -10.98 -9.04
N ASP A 34 22.97 -10.96 -7.99
CA ASP A 34 21.55 -10.64 -8.04
C ASP A 34 21.15 -9.92 -6.74
N GLN A 35 21.40 -8.60 -6.71
CA GLN A 35 21.08 -7.76 -5.54
C GLN A 35 19.58 -7.78 -5.23
N THR A 36 18.74 -7.80 -6.27
CA THR A 36 17.28 -7.75 -6.11
C THR A 36 16.69 -9.00 -5.48
N SER A 37 17.31 -10.18 -5.67
CA SER A 37 16.85 -11.44 -5.07
C SER A 37 16.74 -11.38 -3.53
N ILE A 38 17.60 -10.60 -2.88
CA ILE A 38 17.63 -10.46 -1.41
C ILE A 38 16.34 -9.82 -0.88
N VAL A 39 15.77 -8.89 -1.65
CA VAL A 39 14.64 -8.05 -1.23
C VAL A 39 13.32 -8.40 -1.93
N ARG A 40 13.36 -9.25 -2.95
CA ARG A 40 12.23 -9.52 -3.86
C ARG A 40 10.98 -10.03 -3.14
N GLU A 41 11.12 -10.86 -2.13
CA GLU A 41 9.99 -11.39 -1.34
C GLU A 41 9.42 -10.39 -0.33
N TYR A 42 10.15 -9.29 -0.07
CA TYR A 42 9.74 -8.24 0.88
C TYR A 42 9.29 -6.96 0.17
N CYS A 43 9.58 -6.81 -1.12
CA CYS A 43 9.21 -5.66 -1.93
C CYS A 43 8.08 -6.03 -2.89
N ARG A 44 7.07 -5.17 -3.01
CA ARG A 44 5.98 -5.38 -3.99
C ARG A 44 6.41 -5.11 -5.44
N TRP A 45 7.52 -4.41 -5.62
CA TRP A 45 8.08 -4.06 -6.91
C TRP A 45 9.58 -3.88 -6.78
N THR A 46 10.32 -4.49 -7.69
CA THR A 46 11.77 -4.34 -7.86
C THR A 46 12.04 -3.98 -9.33
N SER A 47 12.96 -3.07 -9.59
CA SER A 47 13.39 -2.73 -10.95
C SER A 47 14.81 -2.19 -10.93
N GLU A 48 15.51 -2.37 -12.04
CA GLU A 48 16.77 -1.70 -12.33
C GLU A 48 16.53 -0.60 -13.37
N TYR A 49 17.22 0.53 -13.23
CA TYR A 49 17.24 1.61 -14.20
C TYR A 49 18.50 1.56 -15.06
N HIS A 50 18.34 1.64 -16.38
CA HIS A 50 19.43 1.67 -17.34
C HIS A 50 19.27 2.82 -18.36
N PRO A 51 20.35 3.54 -18.71
CA PRO A 51 20.40 4.41 -19.88
C PRO A 51 20.26 3.60 -21.20
N PRO A 52 19.71 4.17 -22.29
CA PRO A 52 19.20 5.53 -22.45
C PRO A 52 17.76 5.72 -21.93
N GLY A 53 17.35 5.02 -20.87
CA GLY A 53 16.06 5.23 -20.23
C GLY A 53 15.92 6.58 -19.54
N ASP A 54 14.71 6.86 -19.06
CA ASP A 54 14.39 8.08 -18.32
C ASP A 54 14.37 7.83 -16.80
N SER A 55 15.32 8.42 -16.09
CA SER A 55 15.48 8.29 -14.64
C SER A 55 14.30 8.90 -13.86
N GLY A 56 13.75 10.03 -14.33
CA GLY A 56 12.59 10.67 -13.72
C GLY A 56 11.35 9.77 -13.75
N ALA A 57 11.06 9.13 -14.88
CA ALA A 57 9.99 8.15 -14.99
C ALA A 57 10.24 6.90 -14.14
N ALA A 58 11.48 6.44 -14.00
CA ALA A 58 11.80 5.30 -13.14
C ALA A 58 11.48 5.61 -11.67
N VAL A 59 11.88 6.80 -11.19
CA VAL A 59 11.59 7.25 -9.82
C VAL A 59 10.10 7.47 -9.61
N ILE A 60 9.41 8.15 -10.53
CA ILE A 60 7.94 8.36 -10.42
C ILE A 60 7.22 7.02 -10.34
N ARG A 61 7.58 6.07 -11.20
CA ARG A 61 7.00 4.72 -11.17
C ARG A 61 7.27 4.03 -9.84
N ALA A 62 8.47 4.17 -9.26
CA ALA A 62 8.77 3.65 -7.94
C ALA A 62 7.83 4.25 -6.88
N VAL A 63 7.63 5.56 -6.90
CA VAL A 63 6.72 6.26 -5.97
C VAL A 63 5.26 5.81 -6.16
N GLU A 64 4.77 5.75 -7.41
CA GLU A 64 3.43 5.26 -7.73
C GLU A 64 3.22 3.84 -7.19
N ARG A 65 4.20 2.96 -7.41
CA ARG A 65 4.16 1.57 -6.91
C ARG A 65 4.23 1.53 -5.40
N ALA A 66 5.00 2.39 -4.74
CA ALA A 66 5.07 2.41 -3.28
C ALA A 66 3.76 2.88 -2.63
N GLN A 67 3.08 3.85 -3.23
CA GLN A 67 1.89 4.51 -2.68
C GLN A 67 0.57 3.81 -3.00
N THR A 68 0.46 3.14 -4.17
CA THR A 68 -0.80 2.50 -4.59
C THR A 68 -1.28 1.50 -3.53
N PRO A 69 -2.55 1.48 -3.11
CA PRO A 69 -3.03 0.46 -2.17
C PRO A 69 -2.89 -0.98 -2.71
N PRO A 70 -2.45 -1.96 -1.91
CA PRO A 70 -1.89 -1.79 -0.57
C PRO A 70 -0.47 -1.19 -0.63
N ALA A 71 -0.26 -0.05 0.04
CA ALA A 71 1.03 0.65 0.03
C ALA A 71 2.15 -0.22 0.61
N GLY A 72 3.39 -0.08 0.13
CA GLY A 72 4.47 -0.93 0.60
C GLY A 72 5.84 -0.59 0.03
N PRO A 73 6.88 -1.34 0.44
CA PRO A 73 8.24 -1.10 0.01
C PRO A 73 8.47 -1.50 -1.45
N VAL A 74 9.25 -0.68 -2.15
CA VAL A 74 9.75 -0.94 -3.49
C VAL A 74 11.26 -0.74 -3.56
N TYR A 75 11.89 -1.40 -4.52
CA TYR A 75 13.33 -1.34 -4.73
C TYR A 75 13.67 -0.89 -6.15
N LEU A 76 14.42 0.19 -6.29
CA LEU A 76 14.93 0.69 -7.56
C LEU A 76 16.46 0.69 -7.52
N SER A 77 17.10 -0.19 -8.29
CA SER A 77 18.55 -0.19 -8.44
C SER A 77 18.99 0.55 -9.70
N ALA A 78 20.24 0.97 -9.73
CA ALA A 78 20.88 1.58 -10.88
C ALA A 78 22.40 1.41 -10.80
N SER A 79 23.05 1.09 -11.92
CA SER A 79 24.52 1.03 -11.97
C SER A 79 25.14 2.41 -11.70
N ARG A 80 26.43 2.43 -11.35
CA ARG A 80 27.19 3.68 -11.21
C ARG A 80 27.05 4.56 -12.45
N GLU A 81 27.19 4.00 -13.65
CA GLU A 81 27.06 4.79 -14.89
C GLU A 81 25.65 5.39 -15.03
N ALA A 82 24.61 4.66 -14.63
CA ALA A 82 23.24 5.12 -14.68
C ALA A 82 22.97 6.25 -13.67
N LEU A 83 23.50 6.15 -12.45
CA LEU A 83 23.38 7.17 -11.40
C LEU A 83 24.14 8.45 -11.74
N GLU A 84 25.23 8.35 -12.49
CA GLU A 84 26.06 9.47 -12.90
C GLU A 84 25.66 10.08 -14.26
N ALA A 85 24.59 9.59 -14.88
CA ALA A 85 24.05 10.14 -16.11
C ALA A 85 23.55 11.59 -15.89
N THR A 86 23.97 12.51 -16.74
CA THR A 86 23.64 13.94 -16.63
C THR A 86 22.38 14.34 -17.38
N GLU A 87 21.87 13.46 -18.24
CA GLU A 87 20.65 13.68 -19.00
C GLU A 87 19.47 13.14 -18.20
N TYR A 88 18.60 14.04 -17.74
CA TYR A 88 17.33 13.68 -17.11
C TYR A 88 16.25 14.73 -17.44
N GLU A 89 15.01 14.26 -17.54
CA GLU A 89 13.84 15.13 -17.65
C GLU A 89 13.11 15.16 -16.31
N MET A 90 12.78 16.36 -15.82
CA MET A 90 11.80 16.46 -14.73
C MET A 90 10.42 16.10 -15.28
N ARG A 91 9.72 15.21 -14.58
CA ARG A 91 8.38 14.79 -14.94
C ARG A 91 7.36 15.21 -13.89
N GLU A 92 6.13 15.35 -14.33
CA GLU A 92 4.99 15.58 -13.43
C GLU A 92 4.87 14.44 -12.42
N GLY A 93 4.35 14.76 -11.23
CA GLY A 93 4.31 13.85 -10.09
C GLY A 93 3.54 12.54 -10.31
N PRO A 94 3.61 11.62 -9.34
CA PRO A 94 2.96 10.31 -9.43
C PRO A 94 1.45 10.44 -9.64
N ARG A 95 0.89 9.57 -10.48
CA ARG A 95 -0.55 9.48 -10.68
C ARG A 95 -1.17 8.49 -9.69
N SER A 96 -2.28 8.89 -9.08
CA SER A 96 -3.10 8.00 -8.26
C SER A 96 -4.39 7.66 -9.01
N ILE A 97 -4.76 6.38 -9.00
CA ILE A 97 -6.07 5.93 -9.45
C ILE A 97 -6.85 5.59 -8.18
N ASP A 98 -7.98 6.26 -7.99
CA ASP A 98 -8.91 5.98 -6.90
C ASP A 98 -10.05 5.11 -7.46
N PRO A 99 -10.03 3.79 -7.24
CA PRO A 99 -11.09 2.91 -7.73
C PRO A 99 -12.40 3.24 -7.01
N ARG A 100 -13.46 3.47 -7.80
CA ARG A 100 -14.81 3.71 -7.29
C ARG A 100 -15.71 2.52 -7.60
N PRO A 101 -16.54 2.05 -6.65
CA PRO A 101 -17.53 1.03 -6.94
C PRO A 101 -18.56 1.55 -7.95
N SER A 102 -19.21 0.65 -8.68
CA SER A 102 -20.31 1.04 -9.57
C SER A 102 -21.54 1.46 -8.76
N GLU A 103 -22.40 2.30 -9.32
CA GLU A 103 -23.68 2.67 -8.68
C GLU A 103 -24.55 1.43 -8.40
N HIS A 104 -24.47 0.41 -9.26
CA HIS A 104 -25.18 -0.85 -9.09
C HIS A 104 -24.70 -1.61 -7.85
N ASP A 105 -23.39 -1.73 -7.64
CA ASP A 105 -22.82 -2.41 -6.47
C ASP A 105 -23.17 -1.69 -5.17
N VAL A 106 -23.16 -0.35 -5.21
CA VAL A 106 -23.56 0.49 -4.06
C VAL A 106 -25.03 0.28 -3.73
N SER A 107 -25.92 0.28 -4.73
CA SER A 107 -27.35 0.04 -4.54
C SER A 107 -27.61 -1.36 -3.97
N ALA A 108 -26.97 -2.38 -4.53
CA ALA A 108 -27.14 -3.76 -4.06
C ALA A 108 -26.68 -3.93 -2.60
N LEU A 109 -25.57 -3.30 -2.20
CA LEU A 109 -25.14 -3.31 -0.81
C LEU A 109 -26.12 -2.56 0.11
N ALA A 110 -26.66 -1.43 -0.34
CA ALA A 110 -27.65 -0.68 0.43
C ALA A 110 -28.93 -1.48 0.66
N ASP A 111 -29.41 -2.20 -0.37
CA ASP A 111 -30.58 -3.06 -0.27
C ASP A 111 -30.35 -4.18 0.79
N LEU A 112 -29.20 -4.86 0.73
CA LEU A 112 -28.84 -5.89 1.72
C LEU A 112 -28.79 -5.34 3.15
N ILE A 113 -28.24 -4.14 3.33
CA ILE A 113 -28.18 -3.49 4.65
C ILE A 113 -29.58 -3.14 5.15
N SER A 114 -30.45 -2.65 4.26
CA SER A 114 -31.81 -2.23 4.61
C SER A 114 -32.73 -3.39 5.02
N GLU A 115 -32.43 -4.60 4.54
CA GLU A 115 -33.17 -5.82 4.86
C GLU A 115 -32.67 -6.53 6.12
N ALA A 116 -31.49 -6.16 6.64
CA ALA A 116 -30.87 -6.80 7.79
C ALA A 116 -31.47 -6.27 9.12
N ASP A 117 -31.86 -7.17 10.02
CA ASP A 117 -32.33 -6.82 11.36
C ASP A 117 -31.16 -6.59 12.33
N ARG A 118 -30.04 -7.28 12.13
CA ARG A 118 -28.86 -7.24 13.01
C ARG A 118 -27.54 -7.21 12.22
N PRO A 119 -27.31 -6.15 11.42
CA PRO A 119 -26.07 -6.01 10.67
C PRO A 119 -24.87 -5.79 11.61
N LEU A 120 -23.77 -6.47 11.28
CA LEU A 120 -22.50 -6.41 12.02
C LEU A 120 -21.36 -5.99 11.09
N ILE A 121 -20.63 -4.95 11.49
CA ILE A 121 -19.38 -4.53 10.86
C ILE A 121 -18.21 -5.10 11.66
N ILE A 122 -17.29 -5.78 10.98
CA ILE A 122 -16.02 -6.23 11.56
C ILE A 122 -14.87 -5.50 10.85
N THR A 123 -14.06 -4.80 11.64
CA THR A 123 -12.94 -3.99 11.14
C THR A 123 -11.69 -4.15 12.00
N SER A 124 -10.52 -3.82 11.44
CA SER A 124 -9.25 -3.84 12.17
C SER A 124 -8.32 -2.67 11.83
N ARG A 125 -8.46 -2.05 10.64
CA ARG A 125 -7.52 -1.05 10.12
C ARG A 125 -8.16 0.15 9.44
N LEU A 126 -9.48 0.34 9.53
CA LEU A 126 -10.17 1.44 8.83
C LEU A 126 -9.73 2.82 9.32
N GLY A 127 -9.27 2.95 10.57
CA GLY A 127 -8.68 4.18 11.11
C GLY A 127 -7.30 4.58 10.55
N SER A 128 -6.97 4.16 9.34
CA SER A 128 -5.72 4.54 8.68
C SER A 128 -5.82 5.96 8.09
N PRO A 129 -4.70 6.70 7.92
CA PRO A 129 -4.71 8.06 7.39
C PRO A 129 -5.49 8.22 6.07
N PRO A 130 -6.32 9.28 5.93
CA PRO A 130 -6.66 10.30 6.93
C PRO A 130 -7.62 9.75 8.01
N ALA A 131 -7.10 9.55 9.22
CA ALA A 131 -7.75 8.70 10.23
C ALA A 131 -9.06 9.29 10.76
N GLU A 132 -9.09 10.62 10.97
CA GLU A 132 -10.28 11.33 11.45
C GLU A 132 -11.46 11.16 10.51
N LEU A 133 -11.29 11.50 9.22
CA LEU A 133 -12.31 11.31 8.20
C LEU A 133 -12.76 9.85 8.08
N ALA A 134 -11.83 8.90 8.18
CA ALA A 134 -12.15 7.48 8.07
C ALA A 134 -13.00 6.99 9.26
N VAL A 135 -12.67 7.41 10.48
CA VAL A 135 -13.43 7.09 11.69
C VAL A 135 -14.81 7.75 11.64
N GLU A 136 -14.89 9.04 11.30
CA GLU A 136 -16.16 9.76 11.14
C GLU A 136 -17.06 9.12 10.09
N THR A 137 -16.49 8.72 8.96
CA THR A 137 -17.23 8.03 7.89
C THR A 137 -17.79 6.70 8.37
N LEU A 138 -17.00 5.93 9.14
CA LEU A 138 -17.46 4.66 9.69
C LEU A 138 -18.55 4.84 10.75
N VAL A 139 -18.45 5.87 11.59
CA VAL A 139 -19.49 6.25 12.56
C VAL A 139 -20.79 6.55 11.83
N ALA A 140 -20.76 7.49 10.87
CA ALA A 140 -21.95 7.86 10.11
C ALA A 140 -22.57 6.67 9.36
N PHE A 141 -21.74 5.80 8.81
CA PHE A 141 -22.20 4.57 8.15
C PHE A 141 -22.85 3.60 9.13
N ALA A 142 -22.22 3.31 10.26
CA ALA A 142 -22.74 2.39 11.28
C ALA A 142 -24.07 2.88 11.85
N GLU A 143 -24.18 4.19 12.16
CA GLU A 143 -25.41 4.82 12.64
C GLU A 143 -26.53 4.72 11.59
N SER A 144 -26.23 5.03 10.32
CA SER A 144 -27.21 4.98 9.24
C SER A 144 -27.69 3.55 8.94
N ALA A 145 -26.79 2.58 9.04
CA ALA A 145 -27.07 1.17 8.82
C ALA A 145 -27.71 0.47 10.03
N GLY A 146 -27.75 1.11 11.21
CA GLY A 146 -28.10 0.45 12.47
C GLY A 146 -27.14 -0.70 12.81
N ALA A 147 -25.91 -0.65 12.31
CA ALA A 147 -24.97 -1.75 12.37
C ALA A 147 -24.05 -1.66 13.60
N SER A 148 -23.96 -2.77 14.33
CA SER A 148 -22.98 -2.90 15.41
C SER A 148 -21.57 -3.05 14.84
N VAL A 149 -20.55 -2.61 15.58
CA VAL A 149 -19.14 -2.62 15.14
C VAL A 149 -18.28 -3.42 16.12
N VAL A 150 -17.48 -4.34 15.59
CA VAL A 150 -16.41 -5.03 16.31
C VAL A 150 -15.06 -4.64 15.72
N GLU A 151 -14.17 -4.16 16.58
CA GLU A 151 -12.76 -3.95 16.24
C GLU A 151 -11.98 -5.26 16.47
N ASN A 152 -11.96 -6.18 15.50
CA ASN A 152 -11.23 -7.44 15.64
C ASN A 152 -9.72 -7.21 15.51
N ARG A 153 -8.96 -7.42 16.59
CA ARG A 153 -7.49 -7.26 16.64
C ARG A 153 -7.01 -5.95 15.96
N PRO A 154 -7.46 -4.77 16.43
CA PRO A 154 -7.26 -3.54 15.70
C PRO A 154 -5.79 -3.13 15.67
N MET A 155 -5.32 -2.70 14.49
CA MET A 155 -3.99 -2.10 14.33
C MET A 155 -4.06 -0.57 14.30
N THR A 156 -5.25 0.00 14.11
CA THR A 156 -5.55 1.43 14.20
C THR A 156 -6.87 1.63 14.97
N LEU A 157 -7.09 2.81 15.54
CA LEU A 157 -8.39 3.18 16.11
C LEU A 157 -9.39 3.35 14.97
N SER A 158 -10.28 2.38 14.78
CA SER A 158 -11.24 2.37 13.67
C SER A 158 -12.61 2.89 14.08
N PHE A 159 -12.99 2.78 15.36
CA PHE A 159 -14.28 3.23 15.86
C PHE A 159 -14.16 3.78 17.30
N PRO A 160 -14.96 4.77 17.73
CA PRO A 160 -14.93 5.25 19.10
C PRO A 160 -15.36 4.13 20.08
N ARG A 161 -14.54 3.89 21.10
CA ARG A 161 -14.68 2.73 22.01
C ARG A 161 -15.71 2.94 23.12
N ASP A 162 -16.23 4.15 23.22
CA ASP A 162 -17.29 4.60 24.10
C ASP A 162 -18.63 4.75 23.37
N HIS A 163 -18.69 4.45 22.07
CA HIS A 163 -19.90 4.50 21.27
C HIS A 163 -20.80 3.27 21.51
N ASP A 164 -22.12 3.47 21.58
CA ASP A 164 -23.10 2.41 21.90
C ASP A 164 -23.09 1.24 20.91
N LEU A 165 -22.76 1.51 19.64
CA LEU A 165 -22.61 0.49 18.59
C LEU A 165 -21.31 -0.33 18.69
N HIS A 166 -20.37 0.00 19.57
CA HIS A 166 -19.12 -0.75 19.74
C HIS A 166 -19.34 -2.00 20.60
N LEU A 167 -19.17 -3.20 20.02
CA LEU A 167 -19.35 -4.49 20.70
C LEU A 167 -18.04 -5.11 21.21
N GLY A 168 -16.97 -4.33 21.28
CA GLY A 168 -15.66 -4.79 21.75
C GLY A 168 -14.77 -5.32 20.63
N PHE A 169 -13.93 -6.30 20.99
CA PHE A 169 -12.80 -6.75 20.15
C PHE A 169 -12.85 -8.23 19.76
N ASP A 170 -13.83 -8.98 20.27
CA ASP A 170 -14.03 -10.40 19.94
C ASP A 170 -15.30 -10.54 19.06
N PRO A 171 -15.16 -10.95 17.79
CA PRO A 171 -16.30 -11.12 16.92
C PRO A 171 -17.11 -12.38 17.23
N SER A 172 -16.63 -13.33 18.04
CA SER A 172 -17.24 -14.66 18.18
C SER A 172 -18.74 -14.64 18.48
N THR A 173 -19.16 -13.88 19.49
CA THR A 173 -20.55 -13.79 19.93
C THR A 173 -21.40 -12.92 19.01
N PRO A 174 -20.97 -11.69 18.64
CA PRO A 174 -21.70 -10.88 17.66
C PRO A 174 -21.87 -11.57 16.30
N LEU A 175 -20.85 -12.29 15.84
CA LEU A 175 -20.86 -12.99 14.55
C LEU A 175 -21.89 -14.11 14.52
N ALA A 176 -22.03 -14.87 15.61
CA ALA A 176 -23.06 -15.91 15.72
C ALA A 176 -24.49 -15.34 15.74
N ALA A 177 -24.63 -14.07 16.12
CA ALA A 177 -25.91 -13.38 16.18
C ALA A 177 -26.24 -12.64 14.86
N ALA A 178 -25.27 -12.13 14.12
CA ALA A 178 -25.52 -11.32 12.93
C ALA A 178 -26.30 -12.07 11.82
N ASP A 179 -27.19 -11.36 11.12
CA ASP A 179 -27.85 -11.82 9.89
C ASP A 179 -27.19 -11.26 8.62
N LEU A 180 -26.45 -10.15 8.75
CA LEU A 180 -25.56 -9.60 7.75
C LEU A 180 -24.20 -9.26 8.37
N VAL A 181 -23.12 -9.68 7.72
CA VAL A 181 -21.75 -9.39 8.16
C VAL A 181 -21.02 -8.58 7.09
N ILE A 182 -20.62 -7.37 7.46
CA ILE A 182 -19.86 -6.44 6.63
C ILE A 182 -18.41 -6.47 7.11
N VAL A 183 -17.53 -6.93 6.24
CA VAL A 183 -16.12 -7.09 6.56
C VAL A 183 -15.34 -6.00 5.84
N ALA A 184 -14.74 -5.07 6.58
CA ALA A 184 -14.11 -3.90 5.99
C ALA A 184 -12.78 -3.56 6.68
N GLY A 185 -11.72 -3.37 5.88
CA GLY A 185 -10.40 -3.04 6.41
C GLY A 185 -9.84 -4.10 7.37
N ILE A 186 -9.99 -5.38 7.01
CA ILE A 186 -9.45 -6.52 7.75
C ILE A 186 -8.54 -7.37 6.85
N ASP A 187 -7.52 -7.98 7.46
CA ASP A 187 -6.65 -8.95 6.77
C ASP A 187 -7.04 -10.40 7.07
N VAL A 188 -7.47 -10.68 8.32
CA VAL A 188 -7.84 -12.02 8.80
C VAL A 188 -9.01 -11.89 9.78
N LEU A 189 -10.08 -12.66 9.55
CA LEU A 189 -11.20 -12.83 10.48
C LEU A 189 -10.80 -13.76 11.64
#